data_AF-A0A8T4NQN3-F1
#
_entry.id   AF-A0A8T4NQN3-F1
#
_cell.length_a   1.000
_cell.length_b   1.000
_cell.length_c   1.000
_cell.angle_alpha   90.00
_cell.angle_beta   90.00
_cell.angle_gamma   90.00
#
_symmetry.space_group_name_H-M   'P 1'
#
loop_
_entity.id
_entity.type
_entity.pdbx_description
1 polymer ?
#
loop_
_entity_poly.entity_id
_entity_poly.type
_entity_poly.pdbx_seq_one_letter_code
_entity_poly.pdbx_strand_id
1 'polypeptide(L)' 'MENQTYDIYYDEEGDFLEITFGLSPENEYTEEIENGVFITKDEETHEIKSIGILGFKKRSRILKEVLQKVNMRFPLEIDA' A
#
# COMPACT_ATOMS: atom_id res chain seq x y z
N MET A 1 7.99 -19.93 8.48
CA MET A 1 8.25 -18.79 7.59
C MET A 1 6.99 -18.65 6.76
N GLU A 2 6.08 -17.80 7.20
CA GLU A 2 4.84 -17.54 6.46
C GLU A 2 5.22 -16.86 5.15
N ASN A 3 4.72 -17.40 4.03
CA ASN A 3 4.87 -16.75 2.74
C ASN A 3 4.15 -15.41 2.84
N GLN A 4 4.89 -14.30 2.85
CA GLN A 4 4.28 -12.99 2.68
C GLN A 4 3.74 -12.93 1.26
N THR A 5 2.43 -13.17 1.12
CA THR A 5 1.70 -12.98 -0.12
C THR A 5 1.43 -11.50 -0.29
N TYR A 6 1.61 -11.00 -1.50
CA TYR A 6 1.31 -9.63 -1.84
C TYR A 6 0.48 -9.62 -3.11
N ASP A 7 -0.55 -8.79 -3.11
CA ASP A 7 -1.39 -8.57 -4.29
C ASP A 7 -1.27 -7.10 -4.69
N ILE A 8 -1.15 -6.86 -6.00
CA ILE A 8 -1.05 -5.52 -6.57
C ILE A 8 -2.23 -5.34 -7.51
N TYR A 9 -3.02 -4.31 -7.26
CA TYR A 9 -4.16 -3.91 -8.08
C TYR A 9 -3.94 -2.48 -8.58
N TYR A 10 -4.21 -2.24 -9.86
CA TYR A 10 -4.17 -0.91 -10.44
C TYR A 10 -5.45 -0.64 -11.23
N ASP A 11 -6.17 0.40 -10.82
CA ASP A 11 -7.30 0.95 -11.56
C ASP A 11 -6.81 2.07 -12.48
N GLU A 12 -6.87 1.81 -13.79
CA GLU A 12 -6.43 2.76 -14.80
C GLU A 12 -7.34 3.99 -14.93
N GLU A 13 -8.65 3.85 -14.67
CA GLU A 13 -9.66 4.91 -14.82
C GLU A 13 -9.57 5.88 -13.65
N GLY A 14 -9.46 5.34 -12.42
CA GLY A 14 -9.27 6.12 -11.20
C GLY A 14 -7.84 6.62 -10.97
N ASP A 15 -6.86 6.14 -11.75
CA ASP A 15 -5.42 6.31 -11.50
C ASP A 15 -5.05 5.92 -10.05
N PHE A 16 -5.49 4.74 -9.61
CA PHE A 16 -5.36 4.28 -8.23
C PHE A 16 -4.60 2.97 -8.15
N LEU A 17 -3.50 2.96 -7.42
CA LEU A 17 -2.70 1.78 -7.11
C LEU A 17 -3.02 1.30 -5.69
N GLU A 18 -3.30 0.02 -5.52
CA GLU A 18 -3.38 -0.63 -4.22
C GLU A 18 -2.42 -1.80 -4.14
N ILE A 19 -1.68 -1.88 -3.03
CA ILE A 19 -0.83 -3.02 -2.69
C ILE A 19 -1.33 -3.59 -1.37
N THR A 20 -1.72 -4.86 -1.38
CA THR A 20 -2.19 -5.58 -0.21
C THR A 20 -1.12 -6.55 0.27
N PHE A 21 -0.95 -6.65 1.60
CA PHE A 21 0.08 -7.43 2.26
C PHE A 21 -0.55 -8.49 3.17
N GLY A 22 -0.18 -9.75 2.96
CA GLY A 22 -0.63 -10.87 3.78
C GLY A 22 -2.12 -11.19 3.55
N LEU A 23 -2.77 -11.63 4.64
CA LEU A 23 -4.20 -11.93 4.65
C LEU A 23 -5.01 -10.73 5.14
N SER A 24 -6.22 -10.59 4.60
CA SER A 24 -7.19 -9.61 5.08
C SER A 24 -7.50 -9.87 6.55
N PRO A 25 -7.44 -8.84 7.40
CA PRO A 25 -7.81 -8.96 8.81
C PRO A 25 -9.32 -9.09 9.00
N GLU A 26 -9.76 -9.50 10.19
CA GLU A 26 -11.19 -9.46 10.53
C GLU A 26 -11.69 -8.04 10.77
N ASN A 27 -10.84 -7.18 11.37
CA ASN A 27 -11.12 -5.77 11.63
C ASN A 27 -9.97 -4.90 11.11
N GLU A 28 -10.30 -3.88 10.34
CA GLU A 28 -9.35 -2.93 9.79
C GLU A 28 -9.87 -1.51 9.82
N TYR A 29 -8.93 -0.58 9.78
CA TYR A 29 -9.23 0.82 9.54
C TYR A 29 -8.25 1.39 8.51
N THR A 30 -8.75 2.33 7.71
CA THR A 30 -7.97 3.04 6.71
C THR A 30 -7.81 4.50 7.13
N GLU A 31 -6.58 5.00 7.04
CA GLU A 31 -6.27 6.41 7.27
C GLU A 31 -5.57 7.02 6.05
N GLU A 32 -5.87 8.28 5.76
CA GLU A 32 -5.13 9.07 4.78
C GLU A 32 -3.96 9.76 5.48
N ILE A 33 -2.73 9.32 5.19
CA ILE A 33 -1.52 9.86 5.83
C ILE A 33 -0.92 11.06 5.08
N GLU A 34 -1.31 11.22 3.82
CA GLU A 34 -0.92 12.29 2.92
C GLU A 34 -1.95 12.36 1.79
N ASN A 35 -2.09 13.51 1.12
CA ASN A 35 -3.04 13.71 0.04
C ASN A 35 -2.97 12.61 -1.05
N GLY A 36 -4.00 11.78 -1.08
CA GLY A 36 -4.16 10.64 -1.98
C GLY A 36 -3.27 9.45 -1.65
N VAL A 37 -2.80 9.31 -0.40
CA VAL A 37 -2.08 8.14 0.12
C VAL A 37 -2.83 7.59 1.34
N PHE A 38 -3.29 6.37 1.20
CA PHE A 38 -4.10 5.66 2.19
C PHE A 38 -3.32 4.47 2.73
N ILE A 39 -3.43 4.22 4.03
CA ILE A 39 -2.88 3.03 4.68
C ILE A 39 -4.01 2.34 5.41
N THR A 40 -4.19 1.05 5.12
CA THR A 40 -5.09 0.18 5.86
C THR A 40 -4.28 -0.65 6.85
N LYS A 41 -4.74 -0.70 8.11
CA LYS A 41 -4.12 -1.44 9.19
C LYS A 41 -5.12 -2.35 9.87
N ASP A 42 -4.62 -3.48 10.34
CA ASP A 42 -5.33 -4.32 11.29
C ASP A 42 -5.54 -3.56 12.62
N GLU A 43 -6.77 -3.56 13.14
CA GLU A 43 -7.13 -2.75 14.30
C GLU A 43 -6.43 -3.23 15.59
N GLU A 44 -6.21 -4.54 15.74
CA GLU A 44 -5.66 -5.13 16.96
C GLU A 44 -4.13 -5.10 16.99
N THR A 45 -3.50 -5.45 15.87
CA THR A 45 -2.05 -5.63 15.74
C THR A 45 -1.33 -4.40 15.19
N HIS A 46 -2.08 -3.49 14.57
CA HIS A 46 -1.56 -2.33 13.84
C HIS A 46 -0.62 -2.70 12.68
N GLU A 47 -0.67 -3.95 12.22
CA GLU A 47 0.04 -4.39 11.03
C GLU A 47 -0.56 -3.72 9.79
N ILE A 48 0.30 -3.23 8.89
CA ILE A 48 -0.13 -2.64 7.62
C ILE A 48 -0.60 -3.74 6.68
N LYS A 49 -1.85 -3.63 6.25
CA LYS A 49 -2.54 -4.60 5.38
C LYS A 49 -2.67 -4.11 3.95
N SER A 50 -2.78 -2.80 3.72
CA SER A 50 -2.65 -2.26 2.36
C SER A 50 -2.11 -0.83 2.31
N ILE A 51 -1.56 -0.47 1.15
CA ILE A 51 -1.18 0.89 0.78
C ILE A 51 -1.92 1.24 -0.51
N GLY A 52 -2.76 2.28 -0.44
CA GLY A 52 -3.49 2.85 -1.56
C GLY A 52 -2.89 4.18 -2.00
N ILE A 53 -2.73 4.40 -3.31
CA ILE A 53 -2.14 5.61 -3.88
C ILE A 53 -2.99 6.07 -5.05
N LEU A 54 -3.67 7.19 -4.87
CA LEU A 54 -4.40 7.90 -5.92
C LEU A 54 -3.43 8.74 -6.77
N GLY A 55 -3.72 8.96 -8.04
CA GLY A 55 -2.87 9.75 -8.93
C GLY A 55 -1.48 9.15 -9.16
N PHE A 56 -1.35 7.81 -9.16
CA PHE A 56 -0.07 7.12 -9.15
C PHE A 56 0.77 7.38 -10.40
N LYS A 57 0.18 7.43 -11.60
CA LYS A 57 0.88 7.68 -12.87
C LYS A 57 1.75 8.95 -12.83
N LYS A 58 1.27 10.00 -12.19
CA LYS A 58 1.97 11.30 -12.10
C LYS A 58 3.00 11.35 -10.96
N ARG A 59 2.97 10.36 -10.07
CA ARG A 59 3.72 10.33 -8.81
C ARG A 59 4.42 8.99 -8.60
N SER A 60 4.94 8.35 -9.65
CA SER A 60 5.50 6.98 -9.58
C SER A 60 6.56 6.75 -8.48
N ARG A 61 7.28 7.81 -8.05
CA ARG A 61 8.23 7.76 -6.93
C ARG A 61 7.58 7.70 -5.54
N ILE A 62 6.32 8.10 -5.40
CA ILE A 62 5.63 8.22 -4.12
C ILE A 62 5.52 6.87 -3.41
N LEU A 63 5.40 5.77 -4.14
CA LEU A 63 5.37 4.44 -3.52
C LEU A 63 6.64 4.17 -2.71
N LYS A 64 7.82 4.50 -3.26
CA LYS A 64 9.09 4.32 -2.57
C LYS A 64 9.18 5.20 -1.31
N GLU A 65 8.68 6.42 -1.39
CA GLU A 65 8.65 7.36 -0.27
C GLU A 65 7.71 6.87 0.84
N VAL A 66 6.52 6.39 0.48
CA VAL A 66 5.53 5.84 1.41
C VAL A 66 6.08 4.60 2.11
N LEU A 67 6.64 3.64 1.36
CA LEU A 67 7.28 2.45 1.93
C LEU A 67 8.38 2.80 2.95
N GLN A 68 9.19 3.82 2.68
CA GLN A 68 10.19 4.31 3.62
C GLN A 68 9.57 4.94 4.88
N LYS A 69 8.52 5.76 4.73
CA LYS A 69 7.79 6.36 5.86
C LYS A 69 7.21 5.31 6.80
N VAL A 70 6.69 4.21 6.24
CA VAL A 70 6.10 3.12 7.02
C VAL A 70 7.08 2.02 7.42
N ASN A 71 8.38 2.23 7.16
CA ASN A 71 9.45 1.27 7.43
C ASN A 71 9.21 -0.13 6.83
N MET A 72 8.54 -0.21 5.69
CA MET A 72 8.34 -1.45 4.94
C MET A 72 9.38 -1.55 3.83
N ARG A 73 9.91 -2.77 3.63
CA ARG A 73 10.75 -3.09 2.48
C ARG A 73 9.96 -4.00 1.56
N PHE A 74 9.56 -3.46 0.41
CA PHE A 74 8.90 -4.22 -0.64
C PHE A 74 9.85 -4.41 -1.81
N PRO A 75 10.09 -5.64 -2.30
CA PRO A 75 10.93 -5.90 -3.45
C PRO A 75 10.16 -5.58 -4.76
N LEU A 76 9.85 -4.30 -4.98
CA LEU A 76 9.37 -3.79 -6.28
C LEU A 76 10.52 -3.07 -6.97
N GLU A 77 11.00 -3.64 -8.07
CA GLU A 77 11.74 -2.88 -9.07
C GLU A 77 10.71 -2.23 -9.99
N ILE A 78 10.53 -0.92 -9.86
CA ILE A 78 9.73 -0.12 -10.80
C ILE A 78 10.71 0.53 -11.75
N ASP A 79 10.80 -0.02 -12.97
CA ASP A 79 11.48 0.66 -14.08
C ASP A 79 10.59 1.83 -14.54
N ALA A 80 11.18 3.02 -14.59
CA ALA A 80 10.51 4.28 -14.92
C ALA A 80 10.50 4.57 -16.42
#